data_AF-A0A7K3XYB0-F1
#
_entry.id   AF-A0A7K3XYB0-F1
#
_cell.length_a   1.000
_cell.length_b   1.000
_cell.length_c   1.000
_cell.angle_alpha   90.00
_cell.angle_beta   90.00
_cell.angle_gamma   90.00
#
_symmetry.space_group_name_H-M   'P 1'
#
loop_
_entity.id
_entity.type
_entity.pdbx_description
1 polymer ?
#
loop_
_entity_poly.entity_id
_entity_poly.type
_entity_poly.pdbx_seq_one_letter_code
_entity_poly.pdbx_strand_id
1 'polypeptide(L)'
;MFERDYLLSILMKYAELLVRSWTRSKDKDDPLGSAAMLETAIGEATDIDGDALLSLAPESMAGVMQVSGVDSRVSEYIGRSLALSAQYFEDAGDADRAQLRRDQAFALSRAYGFDLPDSAEQIVEEAQSALEQAEE
;
A
#
# COMPACT_ATOMS: atom_id res chain seq x y z
N MET A 1 0.86 -26.41 3.85
CA MET A 1 0.14 -26.20 2.58
C MET A 1 -0.83 -25.03 2.73
N PHE A 2 -1.78 -25.07 3.69
CA PHE A 2 -2.78 -24.00 3.89
C PHE A 2 -2.27 -22.57 4.14
N GLU A 3 -1.21 -22.38 4.94
CA GLU A 3 -0.73 -21.04 5.29
C GLU A 3 -0.08 -20.31 4.09
N ARG A 4 0.58 -21.06 3.20
CA ARG A 4 1.19 -20.51 1.98
C ARG A 4 0.14 -20.05 0.99
N ASP A 5 -0.95 -20.82 0.85
CA ASP A 5 -2.06 -20.50 -0.05
C ASP A 5 -2.87 -19.30 0.46
N TYR A 6 -3.05 -19.19 1.78
CA TYR A 6 -3.71 -18.05 2.41
C TYR A 6 -2.92 -16.76 2.22
N LEU A 7 -1.62 -16.78 2.52
CA LEU A 7 -0.78 -15.60 2.33
C LEU A 7 -0.70 -15.19 0.86
N LEU A 8 -0.52 -16.15 -0.05
CA LEU A 8 -0.54 -15.85 -1.48
C LEU A 8 -1.86 -15.20 -1.91
N SER A 9 -3.00 -15.70 -1.42
CA SER A 9 -4.31 -15.07 -1.68
C SER A 9 -4.37 -13.62 -1.18
N ILE A 10 -3.81 -13.33 -0.01
CA ILE A 10 -3.71 -11.97 0.50
C ILE A 10 -2.87 -11.09 -0.42
N LEU A 11 -1.67 -11.55 -0.80
CA LEU A 11 -0.76 -10.78 -1.65
C LEU A 11 -1.38 -10.50 -3.02
N MET A 12 -2.07 -11.48 -3.62
CA MET A 12 -2.76 -11.28 -4.89
C MET A 12 -3.91 -10.28 -4.80
N LYS A 13 -4.66 -10.28 -3.69
CA LYS A 13 -5.67 -9.25 -3.45
C LYS A 13 -5.05 -7.85 -3.37
N TYR A 14 -3.87 -7.69 -2.76
CA TYR A 14 -3.18 -6.40 -2.74
C TYR A 14 -2.69 -5.97 -4.11
N ALA A 15 -2.08 -6.89 -4.87
CA ALA A 15 -1.68 -6.60 -6.24
C ALA A 15 -2.87 -6.14 -7.09
N GLU A 16 -4.01 -6.83 -6.99
CA GLU A 16 -5.25 -6.45 -7.65
C GLU A 16 -5.77 -5.07 -7.20
N LEU A 17 -5.69 -4.76 -5.90
CA LEU A 17 -6.09 -3.45 -5.36
C LEU A 17 -5.23 -2.32 -5.90
N LEU A 18 -3.91 -2.50 -5.99
CA LEU A 18 -3.00 -1.51 -6.58
C LEU A 18 -3.40 -1.18 -8.02
N VAL A 19 -3.56 -2.22 -8.85
CA VAL A 19 -3.96 -2.06 -10.26
C VAL A 19 -5.33 -1.40 -10.38
N ARG A 20 -6.32 -1.86 -9.60
CA ARG A 20 -7.69 -1.28 -9.63
C ARG A 20 -7.71 0.18 -9.18
N SER A 21 -6.94 0.54 -8.16
CA SER A 21 -6.85 1.93 -7.69
C SER A 21 -6.28 2.84 -8.77
N TRP A 22 -5.29 2.35 -9.53
CA TRP A 22 -4.66 3.09 -10.61
C TRP A 22 -5.61 3.31 -11.77
N THR A 23 -6.25 2.25 -12.25
CA THR A 23 -7.28 2.34 -13.31
C THR A 23 -8.40 3.29 -12.90
N ARG A 24 -8.86 3.24 -11.64
CA ARG A 24 -9.86 4.18 -11.13
C ARG A 24 -9.38 5.63 -11.18
N SER A 25 -8.16 5.90 -10.75
CA SER A 25 -7.61 7.26 -10.73
C SER A 25 -7.51 7.82 -12.15
N LYS A 26 -7.04 7.02 -13.12
CA LYS A 26 -6.86 7.46 -14.52
C LYS A 26 -8.15 7.52 -15.33
N ASP A 27 -9.01 6.51 -15.23
CA ASP A 27 -10.20 6.41 -16.08
C ASP A 27 -11.39 7.20 -15.55
N LYS A 28 -11.49 7.35 -14.22
CA LYS A 28 -12.61 8.04 -13.57
C LYS A 28 -12.24 9.41 -13.02
N ASP A 29 -10.99 9.85 -13.19
CA ASP A 29 -10.47 11.10 -12.67
C ASP A 29 -10.77 11.27 -11.17
N ASP A 30 -10.59 10.18 -10.42
CA ASP A 30 -10.96 10.08 -9.00
C ASP A 30 -9.75 9.69 -8.12
N PRO A 31 -8.73 10.57 -7.99
CA PRO A 31 -7.56 10.29 -7.18
C PRO A 31 -7.91 10.12 -5.69
N LEU A 32 -8.82 10.93 -5.14
CA LEU A 32 -9.18 10.84 -3.73
C LEU A 32 -9.94 9.54 -3.39
N GLY A 33 -10.85 9.09 -4.27
CA GLY A 33 -11.50 7.79 -4.10
C GLY A 33 -10.53 6.63 -4.23
N SER A 34 -9.52 6.74 -5.11
CA SER A 34 -8.44 5.75 -5.22
C SER A 34 -7.55 5.71 -3.98
N ALA A 35 -7.21 6.86 -3.38
CA ALA A 35 -6.47 6.92 -2.12
C ALA A 35 -7.27 6.27 -0.98
N ALA A 36 -8.55 6.63 -0.82
CA ALA A 36 -9.41 6.06 0.23
C ALA A 36 -9.55 4.54 0.11
N MET A 37 -9.60 4.01 -1.11
CA MET A 37 -9.64 2.57 -1.37
C MET A 37 -8.38 1.86 -0.86
N LEU A 38 -7.19 2.43 -1.09
CA LEU A 38 -5.93 1.87 -0.57
C LEU A 38 -5.85 1.98 0.95
N GLU A 39 -6.28 3.10 1.53
CA GLU A 39 -6.26 3.31 2.98
C GLU A 39 -7.15 2.36 3.75
N THR A 40 -8.34 2.10 3.20
CA THR A 40 -9.27 1.13 3.76
C THR A 40 -8.63 -0.25 3.81
N ALA A 41 -7.96 -0.65 2.72
CA ALA A 41 -7.27 -1.93 2.64
C ALA A 41 -6.12 -2.04 3.65
N ILE A 42 -5.41 -0.95 3.97
CA ILE A 42 -4.35 -0.95 4.99
C ILE A 42 -4.91 -1.23 6.39
N GLY A 43 -6.05 -0.64 6.75
CA GLY A 43 -6.73 -0.95 8.01
C GLY A 43 -7.13 -2.43 8.08
N GLU A 44 -7.77 -2.94 7.02
CA GLU A 44 -8.14 -4.35 6.91
C GLU A 44 -6.93 -5.30 6.97
N ALA A 45 -5.77 -4.89 6.44
CA ALA A 45 -4.53 -5.68 6.42
C ALA A 45 -3.98 -5.97 7.82
N THR A 46 -4.08 -4.96 8.68
CA THR A 46 -3.33 -4.90 9.93
C THR A 46 -4.17 -5.36 11.12
N ASP A 47 -5.49 -5.50 10.94
CA ASP A 47 -6.46 -5.63 12.03
C ASP A 47 -6.35 -4.47 13.06
N ILE A 48 -5.87 -3.32 12.58
CA ILE A 48 -5.74 -2.07 13.31
C ILE A 48 -6.70 -1.08 12.67
N ASP A 49 -7.27 -0.19 13.48
CA ASP A 49 -8.03 0.95 12.96
C ASP A 49 -7.16 1.78 11.98
N GLY A 50 -7.53 1.77 10.71
CA GLY A 50 -6.73 2.34 9.63
C GLY A 50 -6.55 3.85 9.77
N ASP A 51 -7.61 4.57 10.16
CA ASP A 51 -7.54 6.02 10.37
C ASP A 51 -6.59 6.35 11.53
N ALA A 52 -6.69 5.62 12.64
CA ALA A 52 -5.78 5.78 13.77
C ALA A 52 -4.34 5.46 13.38
N LEU A 53 -4.10 4.34 12.69
CA LEU A 53 -2.77 3.94 12.22
C LEU A 53 -2.15 4.98 11.30
N LEU A 54 -2.90 5.45 10.29
CA LEU A 54 -2.45 6.39 9.28
C LEU A 54 -2.30 7.83 9.82
N SER A 55 -2.88 8.13 10.98
CA SER A 55 -2.68 9.40 11.69
C SER A 55 -1.34 9.49 12.42
N LEU A 56 -0.64 8.36 12.60
CA LEU A 56 0.62 8.31 13.33
C LEU A 56 1.77 8.93 12.53
N ALA A 57 2.78 9.43 13.26
CA ALA A 57 4.07 9.77 12.68
C ALA A 57 4.70 8.53 12.00
N PRO A 58 5.50 8.71 10.93
CA PRO A 58 6.05 7.62 10.12
C PRO A 58 6.68 6.48 10.92
N GLU A 59 7.59 6.82 11.84
CA GLU A 59 8.31 5.83 12.65
C GLU A 59 7.40 5.14 13.67
N SER A 60 6.39 5.86 14.18
CA SER A 60 5.41 5.28 15.11
C SER A 60 4.49 4.29 14.40
N MET A 61 4.03 4.61 13.19
CA MET A 61 3.23 3.69 12.36
C MET A 61 4.00 2.40 12.09
N ALA A 62 5.24 2.52 11.61
CA ALA A 62 6.10 1.36 11.35
C ALA A 62 6.36 0.52 12.61
N GLY A 63 6.64 1.19 13.75
CA GLY A 63 6.85 0.51 15.04
C GLY A 63 5.61 -0.23 15.54
N VAL A 64 4.41 0.36 15.39
CA VAL A 64 3.14 -0.30 15.75
C VAL A 64 2.95 -1.56 14.90
N MET A 65 3.17 -1.49 13.59
CA MET A 65 3.04 -2.67 12.71
C MET A 65 4.01 -3.79 13.09
N GLN A 66 5.26 -3.46 13.44
CA GLN A 66 6.24 -4.45 13.90
C GLN A 66 5.82 -5.12 15.20
N VAL A 67 5.33 -4.35 16.18
CA VAL A 67 4.86 -4.87 17.47
C VAL A 67 3.63 -5.76 17.29
N SER A 68 2.73 -5.38 16.38
CA SER A 68 1.53 -6.16 16.02
C SER A 68 1.84 -7.41 15.19
N GLY A 69 3.09 -7.59 14.75
CA GLY A 69 3.51 -8.79 14.03
C GLY A 69 2.99 -8.89 12.60
N VAL A 70 2.76 -7.75 11.93
CA VAL A 70 2.35 -7.74 10.52
C VAL A 70 3.43 -8.41 9.65
N ASP A 71 3.04 -9.33 8.78
CA ASP A 71 3.95 -10.08 7.89
C ASP A 71 4.75 -9.13 6.99
N SER A 72 6.02 -9.46 6.72
CA SER A 72 6.92 -8.60 5.94
C SER A 72 6.47 -8.40 4.50
N ARG A 73 5.88 -9.43 3.86
CA ARG A 73 5.38 -9.33 2.48
C ARG A 73 4.11 -8.51 2.42
N VAL A 74 3.24 -8.61 3.43
CA VAL A 74 2.07 -7.73 3.56
C VAL A 74 2.52 -6.29 3.79
N SER A 75 3.53 -6.08 4.62
CA SER A 75 4.10 -4.75 4.90
C SER A 75 4.71 -4.10 3.65
N GLU A 76 5.32 -4.88 2.75
CA GLU A 76 5.77 -4.37 1.45
C GLU A 76 4.60 -3.84 0.60
N TYR A 77 3.49 -4.58 0.52
CA TYR A 77 2.30 -4.11 -0.19
C TYR A 77 1.65 -2.89 0.47
N ILE A 78 1.68 -2.79 1.80
CA ILE A 78 1.25 -1.60 2.52
C ILE A 78 2.15 -0.41 2.15
N GLY A 79 3.47 -0.60 2.11
CA GLY A 79 4.43 0.42 1.69
C GLY A 79 4.16 0.93 0.27
N ARG A 80 3.95 0.01 -0.67
CA ARG A 80 3.57 0.33 -2.07
C ARG A 80 2.22 1.07 -2.13
N SER A 81 1.25 0.66 -1.32
CA SER A 81 -0.07 1.32 -1.24
C SER A 81 0.03 2.74 -0.70
N LEU A 82 0.87 2.97 0.31
CA LEU A 82 1.15 4.31 0.85
C LEU A 82 1.84 5.20 -0.18
N ALA A 83 2.84 4.69 -0.90
CA ALA A 83 3.52 5.42 -1.96
C ALA A 83 2.56 5.80 -3.10
N LEU A 84 1.69 4.87 -3.51
CA LEU A 84 0.70 5.12 -4.55
C LEU A 84 -0.41 6.09 -4.08
N SER A 85 -0.87 5.96 -2.83
CA SER A 85 -1.80 6.90 -2.19
C SER A 85 -1.21 8.31 -2.11
N ALA A 86 0.10 8.44 -1.87
CA ALA A 86 0.78 9.73 -1.90
C ALA A 86 0.68 10.41 -3.26
N GLN A 87 0.88 9.65 -4.35
CA GLN A 87 0.71 10.18 -5.72
C GLN A 87 -0.72 10.69 -5.93
N TYR A 88 -1.73 9.95 -5.47
CA TYR A 88 -3.11 10.38 -5.60
C TYR A 88 -3.43 11.65 -4.81
N PHE A 89 -2.88 11.81 -3.60
CA PHE A 89 -3.04 13.06 -2.86
C PHE A 89 -2.34 14.23 -3.55
N GLU A 90 -1.18 14.00 -4.16
CA GLU A 90 -0.48 15.02 -4.94
C GLU A 90 -1.29 15.43 -6.18
N ASP A 91 -1.83 14.46 -6.92
CA ASP A 91 -2.72 14.69 -8.07
C ASP A 91 -3.97 15.49 -7.65
N ALA A 92 -4.46 15.30 -6.42
CA ALA A 92 -5.58 16.02 -5.83
C ALA A 92 -5.21 17.39 -5.20
N GLY A 93 -3.92 17.76 -5.19
CA GLY A 93 -3.43 19.01 -4.61
C GLY A 93 -3.28 19.02 -3.08
N ASP A 94 -3.36 17.85 -2.43
CA ASP A 94 -3.16 17.70 -0.98
C ASP A 94 -1.71 17.32 -0.66
N ALA A 95 -0.82 18.31 -0.76
CA ALA A 95 0.62 18.09 -0.60
C ALA A 95 1.02 17.59 0.80
N ASP A 96 0.30 17.99 1.85
CA ASP A 96 0.60 17.60 3.23
C ASP A 96 0.32 16.11 3.45
N ARG A 97 -0.85 15.61 3.00
CA ARG A 97 -1.14 14.17 3.05
C ARG A 97 -0.24 13.38 2.12
N ALA A 98 0.05 13.88 0.92
CA ALA A 98 0.98 13.24 0.02
C ALA A 98 2.35 13.04 0.67
N GLN A 99 2.88 14.08 1.33
CA GLN A 99 4.17 14.00 2.00
C GLN A 99 4.15 13.03 3.18
N LEU A 100 3.12 13.08 4.02
CA LEU A 100 2.97 12.14 5.14
C LEU A 100 2.97 10.69 4.66
N ARG A 101 2.26 10.39 3.57
CA ARG A 101 2.19 9.03 3.01
C ARG A 101 3.50 8.56 2.40
N ARG A 102 4.27 9.44 1.75
CA ARG A 102 5.64 9.12 1.32
C ARG A 102 6.53 8.79 2.51
N ASP A 103 6.52 9.63 3.55
CA ASP A 103 7.39 9.44 4.71
C ASP A 103 7.02 8.15 5.47
N GLN A 104 5.72 7.86 5.60
CA GLN A 104 5.22 6.59 6.15
C GLN A 104 5.67 5.37 5.33
N ALA A 105 5.59 5.44 4.00
CA ALA A 105 6.09 4.37 3.12
C ALA A 105 7.59 4.14 3.32
N PHE A 106 8.40 5.21 3.38
CA PHE A 106 9.85 5.12 3.59
C PHE A 106 10.22 4.60 4.99
N ALA A 107 9.49 5.01 6.03
CA ALA A 107 9.70 4.48 7.37
C ALA A 107 9.42 2.97 7.42
N LEU A 108 8.36 2.53 6.73
CA LEU A 108 8.01 1.11 6.66
C LEU A 108 9.04 0.30 5.87
N SER A 109 9.50 0.82 4.73
CA SER A 109 10.51 0.16 3.90
C SER A 109 11.82 -0.06 4.66
N ARG A 110 12.25 0.95 5.44
CA ARG A 110 13.40 0.85 6.35
C ARG A 110 13.18 -0.13 7.49
N ALA A 111 11.99 -0.14 8.10
CA ALA A 111 11.68 -0.99 9.24
C ALA A 111 11.61 -2.48 8.86
N TYR A 112 11.13 -2.79 7.66
CA TYR A 112 10.95 -4.18 7.18
C TYR A 112 12.03 -4.65 6.18
N GLY A 113 12.88 -3.75 5.70
CA GLY A 113 14.02 -4.07 4.84
C GLY A 113 13.64 -4.40 3.40
N PHE A 114 12.71 -3.63 2.81
CA PHE A 114 12.35 -3.72 1.40
C PHE A 114 12.60 -2.40 0.68
N ASP A 115 12.69 -2.44 -0.65
CA ASP A 115 12.82 -1.26 -1.50
C ASP A 115 11.44 -0.85 -2.05
N LEU A 116 11.21 0.45 -2.13
CA LEU A 116 10.03 0.99 -2.80
C LEU A 116 10.37 1.24 -4.28
N PRO A 117 9.45 0.94 -5.21
CA PRO A 117 9.61 1.35 -6.60
C PRO A 117 9.71 2.87 -6.74
N ASP A 118 10.38 3.34 -7.79
CA ASP A 118 10.71 4.75 -7.98
C ASP A 118 9.50 5.59 -8.44
N SER A 119 8.47 4.95 -9.00
CA SER A 119 7.26 5.63 -9.49
C SER A 119 5.98 4.83 -9.30
N ALA A 120 4.84 5.53 -9.38
CA ALA A 120 3.52 4.92 -9.34
C ALA A 120 3.30 3.93 -10.50
N GLU A 121 3.81 4.24 -11.70
CA GLU A 121 3.76 3.34 -12.86
C GLU A 121 4.51 2.04 -12.58
N GLN A 122 5.71 2.12 -11.99
CA GLN A 122 6.49 0.94 -11.65
C GLN A 122 5.79 0.08 -10.58
N ILE A 123 5.16 0.71 -9.56
CA ILE A 123 4.34 -0.01 -8.56
C ILE A 123 3.26 -0.85 -9.26
N VAL A 124 2.57 -0.27 -10.24
CA VAL A 124 1.45 -0.90 -10.94
C VAL A 124 1.93 -1.98 -11.90
N GLU A 125 3.01 -1.74 -12.64
CA GLU A 125 3.63 -2.72 -13.55
C GLU A 125 4.09 -3.97 -12.79
N GLU A 126 4.74 -3.79 -11.64
CA GLU A 126 5.16 -4.91 -10.78
C GLU A 126 3.95 -5.66 -10.21
N ALA A 127 2.87 -4.95 -9.83
CA ALA A 127 1.63 -5.58 -9.37
C ALA A 127 0.93 -6.39 -10.47
N GLN A 128 0.88 -5.87 -11.70
CA GLN A 128 0.34 -6.60 -12.86
C GLN A 128 1.15 -7.86 -13.16
N SER A 129 2.47 -7.73 -13.19
CA SER A 129 3.39 -8.86 -13.40
C SER A 129 3.20 -9.95 -12.35
N ALA A 130 2.99 -9.56 -11.09
CA ALA A 130 2.73 -10.51 -10.00
C ALA A 130 1.41 -11.28 -10.17
N LEU A 131 0.37 -10.62 -10.70
CA LEU A 131 -0.91 -11.26 -10.99
C LEU A 131 -0.79 -12.26 -12.15
N GLU A 132 -0.13 -11.86 -13.25
CA GLU A 132 0.07 -12.72 -14.42
C GLU A 132 0.83 -14.00 -14.05
N GLN A 133 1.91 -13.88 -13.26
CA GLN A 133 2.70 -15.03 -12.80
C GLN A 133 1.93 -15.97 -11.86
N ALA A 134 0.87 -15.50 -11.20
CA ALA A 134 0.05 -16.33 -10.33
C ALA A 134 -1.01 -17.14 -11.08
N GLU A 135 -1.29 -16.78 -12.33
CA GLU A 135 -2.24 -17.49 -13.21
C GLU A 135 -1.57 -18.62 -14.02
N GLU A 136 -0.24 -18.64 -14.10
CA GLU A 136 0.58 -19.69 -14.76
C GLU A 136 0.85 -20.91 -13.86
#